data_AF-A0A1V9Z1W6-F1
#
_entry.id   AF-A0A1V9Z1W6-F1
#
_cell.length_a   1.000
_cell.length_b   1.000
_cell.length_c   1.000
_cell.angle_alpha   90.00
_cell.angle_beta   90.00
_cell.angle_gamma   90.00
#
_symmetry.space_group_name_H-M   'P 1'
#
loop_
_entity.id
_entity.type
_entity.pdbx_description
1 polymer ?
#
loop_
_entity_poly.entity_id
_entity_poly.type
_entity_poly.pdbx_seq_one_letter_code
_entity_poly.pdbx_strand_id
1 'polypeptide(L)'
;MADTTRKDVEYLEVETPKAAKAMEASNAQDSGDKPAARMVSLLKLFTFADSTDKMLMGVGTVAAMLTGVSQPIQIIFFGDILNAFNPSESATMAPDDLKRNINHVVVQFVWLGALVLVCGFAQIACWSIAASRQAKRLRHAYASAILRQEVGWFDVNEPMQLATRVADTTLIIQEGMGRKVGDGINFATMALSGFIIAFSYGWELALVLFAFTPLIAASGYFMIKAIASATQGGIESYAEAGGIAEESLSNIRTVHMFNAMKRMADKYKAALTKTEIAGVKKGLAVGLGTGGMFLVVFCTYAVGMYYGAVKISNDQINDKCTGSHCYDGGRVITVFFSIVMSSMALGQAGPSAQAMFAARSAAHDVFELIERESQIDASSDDAGVKLPAVRGEISLQNISF
;
A
#
# COMPACT_ATOMS: atom_id res chain seq x y z
N MET A 1 34.12 65.02 8.73
CA MET A 1 32.71 65.34 8.39
C MET A 1 32.30 64.42 7.24
N ALA A 2 31.81 63.23 7.58
CA ALA A 2 31.07 62.31 6.72
C ALA A 2 30.58 61.19 7.65
N ASP A 3 29.62 61.56 8.49
CA ASP A 3 28.88 60.65 9.35
C ASP A 3 27.88 59.91 8.46
N THR A 4 28.32 58.79 7.87
CA THR A 4 27.43 57.87 7.16
C THR A 4 26.69 57.07 8.21
N THR A 5 25.45 57.50 8.49
CA THR A 5 24.40 56.78 9.21
C THR A 5 24.53 55.27 8.99
N ARG A 6 25.15 54.59 9.96
CA ARG A 6 25.24 53.13 10.03
C ARG A 6 23.81 52.67 10.32
N LYS A 7 23.09 52.19 9.29
CA LYS A 7 21.79 51.55 9.50
C LYS A 7 22.03 50.43 10.51
N ASP A 8 21.31 50.47 11.63
CA ASP A 8 21.23 49.35 12.56
C ASP A 8 20.61 48.19 11.79
N VAL A 9 21.47 47.31 11.26
CA VAL A 9 21.03 46.07 10.63
C VAL A 9 20.71 45.14 11.77
N GLU A 10 19.41 44.88 11.97
CA GLU A 10 18.92 43.88 12.90
C GLU A 10 19.43 42.52 12.41
N TYR A 11 20.36 41.92 13.16
CA TYR A 11 20.90 40.60 12.85
C TYR A 11 19.90 39.54 13.33
N LEU A 12 19.54 38.61 12.46
CA LEU A 12 18.76 37.43 12.83
C LEU A 12 19.57 36.56 13.78
N GLU A 13 19.09 36.38 15.01
CA GLU A 13 19.65 35.42 15.96
C GLU A 13 19.22 34.01 15.54
N VAL A 14 20.20 33.17 15.21
CA VAL A 14 19.97 31.79 14.74
C VAL A 14 20.23 30.85 15.91
N GLU A 15 19.16 30.34 16.52
CA GLU A 15 19.28 29.34 17.58
C GLU A 15 19.80 28.01 17.03
N THR A 16 20.74 27.38 17.75
CA THR A 16 21.27 26.08 17.33
C THR A 16 20.22 24.97 17.49
N PRO A 17 19.94 24.17 16.44
CA PRO A 17 18.86 23.18 16.48
C PRO A 17 19.11 22.00 17.45
N LYS A 18 20.32 21.90 18.04
CA LYS A 18 20.62 20.91 19.09
C LYS A 18 19.77 21.11 20.35
N ALA A 19 19.50 22.35 20.76
CA ALA A 19 18.68 22.63 21.93
C ALA A 19 17.21 22.24 21.70
N ALA A 20 16.67 22.57 20.53
CA ALA A 20 15.28 22.28 20.17
C ALA A 20 15.01 20.77 19.99
N LYS A 21 15.87 20.02 19.27
CA LYS A 21 15.71 18.57 19.12
C LYS A 21 15.87 17.82 20.45
N ALA A 22 16.75 18.27 21.35
CA ALA A 22 16.89 17.68 22.68
C ALA A 22 15.64 17.90 23.55
N MET A 23 15.00 19.08 23.43
CA MET A 23 13.79 19.42 24.15
C MET A 23 12.55 18.70 23.58
N GLU A 24 12.44 18.50 22.26
CA GLU A 24 11.40 17.68 21.63
C GLU A 24 11.58 16.18 21.93
N ALA A 25 12.80 15.66 21.94
CA ALA A 25 13.09 14.28 22.33
C ALA A 25 12.75 14.01 23.81
N SER A 26 13.00 14.99 24.69
CA SER A 26 12.62 14.93 26.11
C SER A 26 11.09 14.92 26.28
N ASN A 27 10.35 15.76 25.55
CA ASN A 27 8.88 15.80 25.63
C ASN A 27 8.20 14.56 25.00
N ALA A 28 8.83 13.96 23.99
CA ALA A 28 8.36 12.71 23.37
C ALA A 28 8.66 11.46 24.22
N GLN A 29 9.62 11.54 25.16
CA GLN A 29 9.85 10.46 26.13
C GLN A 29 8.90 10.50 27.33
N ASP A 30 8.42 11.68 27.72
CA ASP A 30 7.51 11.87 28.87
C ASP A 30 6.03 11.61 28.52
N SER A 31 5.68 11.70 27.23
CA SER A 31 4.39 11.27 26.71
C SER A 31 4.54 9.89 26.06
N GLY A 32 4.01 8.84 26.68
CA GLY A 32 4.03 7.46 26.16
C GLY A 32 3.29 7.23 24.83
N ASP A 33 2.97 8.30 24.10
CA ASP A 33 2.36 8.30 22.78
C ASP A 33 3.47 8.45 21.72
N LYS A 34 3.73 7.38 20.97
CA LYS A 34 4.46 7.53 19.71
C LYS A 34 3.69 8.53 18.86
N PRO A 35 4.26 9.67 18.42
CA PRO A 35 3.53 10.66 17.66
C PRO A 35 2.93 9.97 16.44
N ALA A 36 1.60 10.01 16.31
CA ALA A 36 0.91 9.49 15.14
C ALA A 36 1.56 10.14 13.91
N ALA A 37 2.12 9.32 13.03
CA ALA A 37 2.87 9.79 11.86
C ALA A 37 2.02 10.84 11.13
N ARG A 38 2.47 12.09 11.13
CA ARG A 38 1.75 13.18 10.48
C ARG A 38 1.71 12.85 9.00
N MET A 39 0.52 12.67 8.44
CA MET A 39 0.34 12.27 7.05
C MET A 39 -0.04 13.47 6.20
N VAL A 40 0.57 13.57 5.03
CA VAL A 40 0.20 14.58 4.04
C VAL A 40 -1.18 14.27 3.46
N SER A 41 -1.95 15.28 3.07
CA SER A 41 -3.20 15.10 2.32
C SER A 41 -2.93 14.40 0.98
N LEU A 42 -3.86 13.56 0.50
CA LEU A 42 -3.73 12.88 -0.79
C LEU A 42 -3.55 13.87 -1.95
N LEU A 43 -4.22 15.02 -1.91
CA LEU A 43 -4.07 16.04 -2.95
C LEU A 43 -2.67 16.66 -2.94
N LYS A 44 -2.13 16.91 -1.74
CA LYS A 44 -0.78 17.48 -1.58
C LYS A 44 0.30 16.48 -2.02
N LEU A 45 0.05 15.17 -1.93
CA LEU A 45 0.92 14.13 -2.49
C LEU A 45 1.12 14.27 -4.01
N PHE A 46 0.06 14.66 -4.75
CA PHE A 46 0.09 14.82 -6.21
C PHE A 46 0.39 16.26 -6.68
N THR A 47 0.95 17.13 -5.83
CA THR A 47 1.20 18.55 -6.17
C THR A 47 2.15 18.74 -7.36
N PHE A 48 3.12 17.82 -7.55
CA PHE A 48 4.10 17.89 -8.64
C PHE A 48 3.57 17.41 -10.02
N ALA A 49 2.29 17.05 -10.10
CA ALA A 49 1.65 16.54 -11.31
C ALA A 49 1.48 17.62 -12.39
N ASP A 50 2.06 17.39 -13.57
CA ASP A 50 1.82 18.23 -14.74
C ASP A 50 0.42 18.00 -15.36
N SER A 51 0.03 18.86 -16.30
CA SER A 51 -1.15 18.67 -17.15
C SER A 51 -1.13 17.32 -17.89
N THR A 52 0.03 16.88 -18.37
CA THR A 52 0.18 15.54 -18.97
C THR A 52 0.03 14.43 -17.94
N ASP A 53 0.51 14.62 -16.71
CA ASP A 53 0.44 13.59 -15.67
C ASP A 53 -1.01 13.42 -15.21
N LYS A 54 -1.75 14.52 -15.11
CA LYS A 54 -3.21 14.51 -14.85
C LYS A 54 -3.97 13.76 -15.95
N MET A 55 -3.61 13.95 -17.22
CA MET A 55 -4.21 13.21 -18.33
C MET A 55 -3.89 11.72 -18.24
N LEU A 56 -2.63 11.35 -17.98
CA LEU A 56 -2.23 9.95 -17.80
C LEU A 56 -2.96 9.31 -16.62
N MET A 57 -3.05 10.00 -15.48
CA MET A 57 -3.80 9.51 -14.31
C MET A 57 -5.28 9.31 -14.64
N GLY A 58 -5.90 10.25 -15.37
CA GLY A 58 -7.30 10.13 -15.81
C GLY A 58 -7.55 8.96 -16.76
N VAL A 59 -6.66 8.73 -17.74
CA VAL A 59 -6.76 7.56 -18.62
C VAL A 59 -6.53 6.27 -17.82
N GLY A 60 -5.56 6.27 -16.92
CA GLY A 60 -5.23 5.14 -16.07
C GLY A 60 -6.36 4.77 -15.10
N THR A 61 -7.10 5.74 -14.56
CA THR A 61 -8.27 5.46 -13.70
C THR A 61 -9.43 4.88 -14.49
N VAL A 62 -9.77 5.43 -15.65
CA VAL A 62 -10.83 4.87 -16.51
C VAL A 62 -10.48 3.45 -16.92
N ALA A 63 -9.24 3.20 -17.33
CA ALA A 63 -8.76 1.87 -17.68
C ALA A 63 -8.79 0.90 -16.49
N ALA A 64 -8.45 1.37 -15.28
CA ALA A 64 -8.54 0.58 -14.04
C ALA A 64 -9.97 0.18 -13.71
N MET A 65 -10.93 1.10 -13.89
CA MET A 65 -12.34 0.83 -13.69
C MET A 65 -12.86 -0.22 -14.68
N LEU A 66 -12.55 -0.06 -15.98
CA LEU A 66 -12.94 -1.04 -17.02
C LEU A 66 -12.37 -2.43 -16.75
N THR A 67 -11.11 -2.50 -16.35
CA THR A 67 -10.44 -3.76 -15.97
C THR A 67 -11.00 -4.34 -14.67
N GLY A 68 -11.59 -3.51 -13.80
CA GLY A 68 -12.22 -3.97 -12.55
C GLY A 68 -13.59 -4.60 -12.81
N VAL A 69 -14.38 -4.00 -13.69
CA VAL A 69 -15.72 -4.49 -14.08
C VAL A 69 -15.64 -5.75 -14.95
N SER A 70 -14.54 -5.96 -15.67
CA SER A 70 -14.40 -7.12 -16.55
C SER A 70 -14.49 -8.46 -15.82
N GLN A 71 -14.01 -8.54 -14.57
CA GLN A 71 -14.04 -9.77 -13.76
C GLN A 71 -15.49 -10.21 -13.46
N PRO A 72 -16.37 -9.35 -12.92
CA PRO A 72 -17.79 -9.68 -12.79
C PRO A 72 -18.50 -9.98 -14.11
N ILE A 73 -18.19 -9.28 -15.21
CA ILE A 73 -18.75 -9.58 -16.53
C ILE A 73 -18.36 -11.00 -16.98
N GLN A 74 -17.11 -11.39 -16.75
CA GLN A 74 -16.62 -12.74 -17.05
C GLN A 74 -17.45 -13.82 -16.33
N ILE A 75 -17.86 -13.54 -15.08
CA ILE A 75 -18.68 -14.46 -14.28
C ILE A 75 -20.10 -14.58 -14.86
N ILE A 76 -20.69 -13.49 -15.37
CA ILE A 76 -21.99 -13.53 -16.06
C ILE A 76 -21.90 -14.43 -17.31
N PHE A 77 -20.87 -14.22 -18.15
CA PHE A 77 -20.69 -15.06 -19.35
C PHE A 77 -20.49 -16.54 -19.00
N PHE A 78 -19.83 -16.83 -17.88
CA PHE A 78 -19.73 -18.19 -17.37
C PHE A 78 -21.09 -18.77 -16.96
N GLY A 79 -21.95 -17.97 -16.31
CA GLY A 79 -23.34 -18.33 -16.02
C GLY A 79 -24.16 -18.61 -17.28
N ASP A 80 -24.02 -17.79 -18.32
CA ASP A 80 -24.72 -17.95 -19.59
C ASP A 80 -24.30 -19.24 -20.32
N ILE A 81 -23.01 -19.59 -20.28
CA ILE A 81 -22.51 -20.87 -20.81
C ILE A 81 -23.15 -22.05 -20.06
N LEU A 82 -23.23 -21.98 -18.75
CA LEU A 82 -23.82 -23.05 -17.94
C LEU A 82 -25.30 -23.24 -18.25
N ASN A 83 -26.05 -22.15 -18.44
CA ASN A 83 -27.44 -22.22 -18.86
C ASN A 83 -27.58 -22.79 -20.28
N ALA A 84 -26.64 -22.47 -21.19
CA ALA A 84 -26.64 -23.03 -22.54
C ALA A 84 -26.38 -24.55 -22.54
N PHE A 85 -25.60 -25.08 -21.58
CA PHE A 85 -25.39 -26.51 -21.42
C PHE A 85 -26.53 -27.25 -20.71
N ASN A 86 -27.36 -26.54 -19.95
CA ASN A 86 -28.47 -27.12 -19.18
C ASN A 86 -29.80 -26.37 -19.43
N PRO A 87 -30.34 -26.41 -20.66
CA PRO A 87 -31.59 -25.74 -20.98
C PRO A 87 -32.75 -26.30 -20.13
N SER A 88 -33.57 -25.39 -19.58
CA SER A 88 -34.67 -25.68 -18.65
C SER A 88 -35.88 -26.39 -19.27
N GLU A 89 -35.85 -26.70 -20.57
CA GLU A 89 -36.90 -27.47 -21.22
C GLU A 89 -36.35 -28.74 -21.86
N SER A 90 -37.11 -29.81 -21.65
CA SER A 90 -37.00 -31.16 -22.20
C SER A 90 -37.21 -31.21 -23.72
N ALA A 91 -36.65 -30.24 -24.45
CA ALA A 91 -36.48 -30.28 -25.89
C ALA A 91 -35.04 -30.71 -26.16
N THR A 92 -34.87 -31.84 -26.83
CA THR A 92 -33.62 -32.23 -27.48
C THR A 92 -33.14 -31.08 -28.36
N MET A 93 -32.26 -30.23 -27.84
CA MET A 93 -31.69 -29.13 -28.61
C MET A 93 -31.03 -29.71 -29.85
N ALA A 94 -31.37 -29.14 -31.01
CA ALA A 94 -30.62 -29.41 -32.22
C ALA A 94 -29.14 -29.05 -31.94
N PRO A 95 -28.17 -29.91 -32.30
CA PRO A 95 -26.75 -29.64 -32.08
C PRO A 95 -26.28 -28.28 -32.61
N ASP A 96 -26.99 -27.73 -33.60
CA ASP A 96 -26.70 -26.45 -34.24
C ASP A 96 -27.11 -25.25 -33.38
N ASP A 97 -28.18 -25.34 -32.58
CA ASP A 97 -28.61 -24.26 -31.68
C ASP A 97 -27.68 -24.13 -30.46
N LEU A 98 -27.22 -25.27 -29.92
CA LEU A 98 -26.21 -25.30 -28.86
C LEU A 98 -24.89 -24.69 -29.35
N LYS A 99 -24.42 -25.07 -30.55
CA LYS A 99 -23.22 -24.49 -31.17
C LYS A 99 -23.38 -22.98 -31.37
N ARG A 100 -24.54 -22.51 -31.81
CA ARG A 100 -24.79 -21.08 -32.02
C ARG A 100 -24.72 -20.28 -30.72
N ASN A 101 -25.34 -20.78 -29.65
CA ASN A 101 -25.31 -20.13 -28.33
C ASN A 101 -23.91 -20.10 -27.73
N ILE A 102 -23.18 -21.23 -27.78
CA ILE A 102 -21.78 -21.28 -27.29
C ILE A 102 -20.89 -20.34 -28.10
N ASN A 103 -21.00 -20.34 -29.44
CA ASN A 103 -20.16 -19.49 -30.28
C ASN A 103 -20.40 -18.00 -30.00
N HIS A 104 -21.65 -17.61 -29.71
CA HIS A 104 -21.97 -16.24 -29.29
C HIS A 104 -21.23 -15.86 -28.00
N VAL A 105 -21.25 -16.71 -26.97
CA VAL A 105 -20.57 -16.41 -25.70
C VAL A 105 -19.06 -16.43 -25.84
N VAL A 106 -18.50 -17.34 -26.65
CA VAL A 106 -17.05 -17.37 -26.96
C VAL A 106 -16.61 -16.07 -27.62
N VAL A 107 -17.36 -15.53 -28.58
CA VAL A 107 -17.04 -14.23 -29.21
C VAL A 107 -17.06 -13.10 -28.17
N GLN A 108 -17.99 -13.10 -27.22
CA GLN A 108 -18.03 -12.12 -26.12
C GLN A 108 -16.79 -12.23 -25.22
N PHE A 109 -16.33 -13.45 -24.89
CA PHE A 109 -15.09 -13.68 -24.13
C PHE A 109 -13.86 -13.14 -24.87
N VAL A 110 -13.76 -13.36 -26.19
CA VAL A 110 -12.63 -12.86 -27.00
C VAL A 110 -12.58 -11.33 -26.99
N TRP A 111 -13.73 -10.67 -27.19
CA TRP A 111 -13.81 -9.21 -27.13
C TRP A 111 -13.48 -8.66 -25.74
N LEU A 112 -13.98 -9.30 -24.68
CA LEU A 112 -13.66 -8.92 -23.30
C LEU A 112 -12.16 -9.07 -23.02
N GLY A 113 -11.56 -10.19 -23.44
CA GLY A 113 -10.12 -10.44 -23.28
C GLY A 113 -9.26 -9.43 -24.01
N ALA A 114 -9.61 -9.07 -25.25
CA ALA A 114 -8.93 -8.03 -26.00
C ALA A 114 -9.05 -6.66 -25.31
N LEU A 115 -10.23 -6.32 -24.78
CA LEU A 115 -10.45 -5.08 -24.04
C LEU A 115 -9.63 -5.03 -22.75
N VAL A 116 -9.59 -6.13 -21.98
CA VAL A 116 -8.80 -6.24 -20.74
C VAL A 116 -7.30 -6.17 -21.02
N LEU A 117 -6.83 -6.76 -22.12
CA LEU A 117 -5.42 -6.64 -22.53
C LEU A 117 -5.02 -5.18 -22.73
N VAL A 118 -5.82 -4.43 -23.49
CA VAL A 118 -5.55 -3.01 -23.78
C VAL A 118 -5.73 -2.14 -22.53
N CYS A 119 -6.83 -2.31 -21.81
CA CYS A 119 -7.12 -1.51 -20.61
C CYS A 119 -6.15 -1.83 -19.46
N GLY A 120 -5.85 -3.10 -19.22
CA GLY A 120 -4.92 -3.51 -18.17
C GLY A 120 -3.50 -3.02 -18.44
N PHE A 121 -3.05 -3.08 -19.69
CA PHE A 121 -1.77 -2.49 -20.09
C PHE A 121 -1.77 -0.97 -19.91
N ALA A 122 -2.81 -0.28 -20.39
CA ALA A 122 -2.95 1.17 -20.26
C ALA A 122 -3.00 1.61 -18.78
N GLN A 123 -3.72 0.89 -17.92
CA GLN A 123 -3.79 1.13 -16.48
C GLN A 123 -2.39 1.12 -15.86
N ILE A 124 -1.63 0.04 -16.05
CA ILE A 124 -0.32 -0.12 -15.42
C ILE A 124 0.66 0.89 -16.01
N ALA A 125 0.70 1.03 -17.34
CA ALA A 125 1.61 1.94 -18.02
C ALA A 125 1.37 3.40 -17.63
N CYS A 126 0.12 3.89 -17.68
CA CYS A 126 -0.20 5.28 -17.37
C CYS A 126 0.13 5.65 -15.91
N TRP A 127 -0.24 4.80 -14.95
CA TRP A 127 0.06 5.04 -13.53
C TRP A 127 1.57 4.97 -13.23
N SER A 128 2.28 3.99 -13.80
CA SER A 128 3.73 3.87 -13.60
C SER A 128 4.51 5.02 -14.25
N ILE A 129 4.12 5.47 -15.44
CA ILE A 129 4.77 6.60 -16.12
C ILE A 129 4.50 7.91 -15.37
N ALA A 130 3.25 8.17 -14.97
CA ALA A 130 2.88 9.37 -14.21
C ALA A 130 3.66 9.44 -12.88
N ALA A 131 3.74 8.32 -12.14
CA ALA A 131 4.48 8.27 -10.90
C ALA A 131 6.00 8.46 -11.09
N SER A 132 6.59 7.88 -12.15
CA SER A 132 8.02 8.07 -12.43
C SER A 132 8.36 9.53 -12.76
N ARG A 133 7.51 10.22 -13.53
CA ARG A 133 7.68 11.64 -13.86
C ARG A 133 7.57 12.54 -12.64
N GLN A 134 6.57 12.30 -11.79
CA GLN A 134 6.41 13.04 -10.54
C GLN A 134 7.54 12.76 -9.55
N ALA A 135 7.96 11.50 -9.41
CA ALA A 135 9.08 11.11 -8.57
C ALA A 135 10.39 11.78 -9.00
N LYS A 136 10.64 11.94 -10.31
CA LYS A 136 11.80 12.70 -10.82
C LYS A 136 11.79 14.16 -10.37
N ARG A 137 10.64 14.84 -10.47
CA ARG A 137 10.49 16.24 -10.05
C ARG A 137 10.60 16.39 -8.54
N LEU A 138 9.94 15.50 -7.79
CA LEU A 138 10.03 15.44 -6.33
C LEU A 138 11.47 15.24 -5.87
N ARG A 139 12.20 14.29 -6.46
CA ARG A 139 13.61 14.04 -6.14
C ARG A 139 14.48 15.25 -6.40
N HIS A 140 14.25 15.94 -7.51
CA HIS A 140 14.98 17.18 -7.83
C HIS A 140 14.67 18.29 -6.80
N ALA A 141 13.40 18.52 -6.49
CA ALA A 141 12.98 19.50 -5.49
C ALA A 141 13.53 19.16 -4.10
N TYR A 142 13.49 17.88 -3.70
CA TYR A 142 13.97 17.41 -2.41
C TYR A 142 15.50 17.56 -2.28
N ALA A 143 16.25 17.13 -3.30
CA ALA A 143 17.70 17.33 -3.33
C ALA A 143 18.09 18.81 -3.35
N SER A 144 17.37 19.64 -4.13
CA SER A 144 17.60 21.09 -4.15
C SER A 144 17.27 21.74 -2.80
N ALA A 145 16.23 21.29 -2.10
CA ALA A 145 15.87 21.80 -0.78
C ALA A 145 16.92 21.45 0.27
N ILE A 146 17.50 20.24 0.24
CA ILE A 146 18.61 19.84 1.11
C ILE A 146 19.82 20.73 0.89
N LEU A 147 20.20 20.98 -0.37
CA LEU A 147 21.38 21.79 -0.70
C LEU A 147 21.26 23.27 -0.29
N ARG A 148 20.03 23.77 -0.09
CA ARG A 148 19.78 25.15 0.37
C ARG A 148 19.72 25.30 1.88
N GLN A 149 19.80 24.21 2.65
CA GLN A 149 19.76 24.29 4.11
C GLN A 149 21.07 24.85 4.69
N GLU A 150 20.94 25.56 5.82
CA GLU A 150 22.06 26.11 6.56
C GLU A 150 22.93 25.02 7.21
N VAL A 151 24.19 25.36 7.51
CA VAL A 151 25.17 24.44 8.12
C VAL A 151 24.65 23.85 9.44
N GLY A 152 23.94 24.65 10.25
CA GLY A 152 23.34 24.18 11.51
C GLY A 152 22.30 23.06 11.32
N TRP A 153 21.64 22.98 10.16
CA TRP A 153 20.76 21.85 9.84
C TRP A 153 21.55 20.57 9.58
N PHE A 154 22.71 20.66 8.92
CA PHE A 154 23.61 19.52 8.70
C PHE A 154 24.29 19.06 10.00
N ASP A 155 24.49 19.95 10.98
CA ASP A 155 25.04 19.58 12.29
C ASP A 155 24.10 18.67 13.11
N VAL A 156 22.80 18.69 12.80
CA VAL A 156 21.78 17.86 13.48
C VAL A 156 21.24 16.72 12.61
N ASN A 157 21.69 16.60 11.36
CA ASN A 157 21.26 15.54 10.45
C ASN A 157 22.49 14.86 9.85
N GLU A 158 22.62 13.54 10.04
CA GLU A 158 23.80 12.81 9.55
C GLU A 158 23.92 12.87 8.02
N PRO A 159 24.98 13.50 7.48
CA PRO A 159 25.13 13.69 6.03
C PRO A 159 25.20 12.37 5.26
N MET A 160 25.78 11.34 5.88
CA MET A 160 25.96 10.02 5.27
C MET A 160 24.63 9.30 5.00
N GLN A 161 23.59 9.59 5.79
CA GLN A 161 22.27 8.98 5.61
C GLN A 161 21.39 9.75 4.63
N LEU A 162 21.66 11.05 4.39
CA LEU A 162 20.79 11.91 3.59
C LEU A 162 20.63 11.43 2.15
N ALA A 163 21.72 11.01 1.49
CA ALA A 163 21.66 10.52 0.12
C ALA A 163 20.78 9.27 -0.02
N THR A 164 20.93 8.32 0.90
CA THR A 164 20.11 7.11 0.97
C THR A 164 18.66 7.44 1.29
N ARG A 165 18.41 8.36 2.25
CA ARG A 165 17.07 8.83 2.60
C ARG A 165 16.35 9.46 1.40
N VAL A 166 17.05 10.28 0.62
CA VAL A 166 16.51 10.85 -0.63
C VAL A 166 16.10 9.77 -1.63
N ALA A 167 16.94 8.75 -1.83
CA ALA A 167 16.62 7.66 -2.73
C ALA A 167 15.41 6.85 -2.23
N ASP A 168 15.46 6.36 -0.99
CA ASP A 168 14.48 5.46 -0.40
C ASP A 168 13.12 6.13 -0.20
N THR A 169 13.09 7.33 0.39
CA THR A 169 11.84 8.07 0.62
C THR A 169 11.16 8.41 -0.70
N THR A 170 11.93 8.79 -1.74
CA THR A 170 11.36 9.00 -3.08
C THR A 170 10.77 7.72 -3.67
N LEU A 171 11.45 6.57 -3.50
CA LEU A 171 10.97 5.28 -4.01
C LEU A 171 9.67 4.85 -3.32
N ILE A 172 9.56 5.01 -2.00
CA ILE A 172 8.33 4.71 -1.24
C ILE A 172 7.17 5.57 -1.75
N ILE A 173 7.42 6.87 -1.98
CA ILE A 173 6.41 7.80 -2.52
C ILE A 173 6.03 7.39 -3.96
N GLN A 174 7.00 7.03 -4.79
CA GLN A 174 6.76 6.57 -6.16
C GLN A 174 5.91 5.30 -6.21
N GLU A 175 6.17 4.33 -5.32
CA GLU A 175 5.40 3.09 -5.27
C GLU A 175 3.94 3.36 -4.86
N GLY A 176 3.72 4.20 -3.85
CA GLY A 176 2.38 4.54 -3.38
C GLY A 176 1.57 5.46 -4.31
N MET A 177 2.22 6.28 -5.14
CA MET A 177 1.56 7.10 -6.17
C MET A 177 1.36 6.39 -7.51
N GLY A 178 2.06 5.26 -7.73
CA GLY A 178 2.10 4.56 -9.01
C GLY A 178 1.06 3.46 -9.12
N ARG A 179 1.51 2.28 -9.53
CA ARG A 179 0.67 1.12 -9.83
C ARG A 179 -0.33 0.79 -8.70
N LYS A 180 0.07 0.94 -7.44
CA LYS A 180 -0.77 0.60 -6.28
C LYS A 180 -2.08 1.39 -6.23
N VAL A 181 -2.09 2.64 -6.69
CA VAL A 181 -3.34 3.43 -6.79
C VAL A 181 -4.26 2.82 -7.84
N GLY A 182 -3.72 2.48 -9.02
CA GLY A 182 -4.46 1.81 -10.09
C GLY A 182 -5.02 0.45 -9.63
N ASP A 183 -4.20 -0.38 -8.99
CA ASP A 183 -4.61 -1.67 -8.43
C ASP A 183 -5.71 -1.48 -7.37
N GLY A 184 -5.59 -0.47 -6.49
CA GLY A 184 -6.61 -0.14 -5.50
C GLY A 184 -7.96 0.24 -6.13
N ILE A 185 -7.95 1.07 -7.18
CA ILE A 185 -9.18 1.46 -7.92
C ILE A 185 -9.77 0.25 -8.65
N ASN A 186 -8.93 -0.59 -9.25
CA ASN A 186 -9.35 -1.82 -9.91
C ASN A 186 -10.08 -2.76 -8.93
N PHE A 187 -9.47 -3.06 -7.78
CA PHE A 187 -10.08 -3.92 -6.76
C PHE A 187 -11.33 -3.30 -6.13
N ALA A 188 -11.36 -1.98 -5.90
CA ALA A 188 -12.56 -1.30 -5.41
C ALA A 188 -13.71 -1.38 -6.43
N THR A 189 -13.42 -1.15 -7.71
CA THR A 189 -14.41 -1.23 -8.78
C THR A 189 -14.90 -2.67 -8.97
N MET A 190 -14.01 -3.65 -8.91
CA MET A 190 -14.34 -5.07 -8.96
C MET A 190 -15.28 -5.46 -7.80
N ALA A 191 -14.97 -5.03 -6.58
CA ALA A 191 -15.81 -5.31 -5.42
C ALA A 191 -17.21 -4.70 -5.59
N LEU A 192 -17.28 -3.40 -5.91
CA LEU A 192 -18.54 -2.67 -6.09
C LEU A 192 -19.40 -3.28 -7.22
N SER A 193 -18.82 -3.47 -8.41
CA SER A 193 -19.55 -4.03 -9.55
C SER A 193 -20.00 -5.47 -9.32
N GLY A 194 -19.17 -6.32 -8.69
CA GLY A 194 -19.57 -7.69 -8.37
C GLY A 194 -20.68 -7.76 -7.30
N PHE A 195 -20.70 -6.86 -6.30
CA PHE A 195 -21.83 -6.79 -5.37
C PHE A 195 -23.10 -6.32 -6.06
N ILE A 196 -23.03 -5.26 -6.89
CA ILE A 196 -24.18 -4.76 -7.65
C ILE A 196 -24.77 -5.88 -8.53
N ILE A 197 -23.92 -6.61 -9.24
CA ILE A 197 -24.32 -7.74 -10.09
C ILE A 197 -24.98 -8.84 -9.24
N ALA A 198 -24.35 -9.24 -8.13
CA ALA A 198 -24.90 -10.27 -7.25
C ALA A 198 -26.30 -9.92 -6.70
N PHE A 199 -26.49 -8.68 -6.21
CA PHE A 199 -27.79 -8.23 -5.72
C PHE A 199 -28.84 -8.10 -6.83
N SER A 200 -28.43 -7.74 -8.05
CA SER A 200 -29.34 -7.63 -9.19
C SER A 200 -29.84 -8.98 -9.72
N TYR A 201 -29.00 -10.02 -9.72
CA TYR A 201 -29.35 -11.35 -10.22
C TYR A 201 -30.10 -12.21 -9.19
N GLY A 202 -29.78 -12.08 -7.90
CA GLY A 202 -30.40 -12.90 -6.86
C GLY A 202 -30.18 -12.36 -5.46
N TRP A 203 -31.06 -11.46 -5.03
CA TRP A 203 -30.92 -10.73 -3.77
C TRP A 203 -30.94 -11.63 -2.51
N GLU A 204 -31.74 -12.71 -2.50
CA GLU A 204 -31.83 -13.60 -1.33
C GLU A 204 -30.55 -14.42 -1.12
N LEU A 205 -30.06 -15.08 -2.19
CA LEU A 205 -28.79 -15.81 -2.15
C LEU A 205 -27.63 -14.85 -1.88
N ALA A 206 -27.69 -13.64 -2.46
CA ALA A 206 -26.69 -12.61 -2.24
C ALA A 206 -26.61 -12.18 -0.77
N LEU A 207 -27.75 -11.96 -0.10
CA LEU A 207 -27.78 -11.61 1.33
C LEU A 207 -27.17 -12.70 2.22
N VAL A 208 -27.48 -13.98 1.93
CA VAL A 208 -26.93 -15.11 2.69
C VAL A 208 -25.41 -15.12 2.58
N LEU A 209 -24.86 -15.01 1.36
CA LEU A 209 -23.42 -15.00 1.14
C LEU A 209 -22.74 -13.73 1.67
N PHE A 210 -23.41 -12.59 1.57
CA PHE A 210 -22.91 -11.33 2.11
C PHE A 210 -22.81 -11.39 3.64
N ALA A 211 -23.71 -12.08 4.34
CA ALA A 211 -23.64 -12.27 5.79
C ALA A 211 -22.38 -13.03 6.25
N PHE A 212 -21.80 -13.89 5.39
CA PHE A 212 -20.53 -14.57 5.68
C PHE A 212 -19.29 -13.72 5.38
N THR A 213 -19.42 -12.64 4.60
CA THR A 213 -18.29 -11.78 4.24
C THR A 213 -17.64 -11.11 5.47
N PRO A 214 -18.39 -10.54 6.44
CA PRO A 214 -17.83 -10.06 7.70
C PRO A 214 -17.10 -11.13 8.51
N LEU A 215 -17.58 -12.38 8.48
CA LEU A 215 -16.95 -13.50 9.19
C LEU A 215 -15.58 -13.83 8.57
N ILE A 216 -15.50 -13.86 7.24
CA ILE A 216 -14.23 -14.01 6.51
C ILE A 216 -13.30 -12.85 6.85
N ALA A 217 -13.79 -11.61 6.81
CA ALA A 217 -13.00 -10.42 7.13
C ALA A 217 -12.46 -10.44 8.57
N ALA A 218 -13.28 -10.81 9.54
CA ALA A 218 -12.87 -10.96 10.94
C ALA A 218 -11.78 -12.04 11.08
N SER A 219 -11.95 -13.20 10.43
CA SER A 219 -10.95 -14.27 10.44
C SER A 219 -9.61 -13.82 9.86
N GLY A 220 -9.64 -13.09 8.74
CA GLY A 220 -8.44 -12.51 8.11
C GLY A 220 -7.77 -11.47 9.00
N TYR A 221 -8.54 -10.62 9.68
CA TYR A 221 -8.00 -9.64 10.62
C TYR A 221 -7.28 -10.30 11.81
N PHE A 222 -7.90 -11.30 12.45
CA PHE A 222 -7.26 -12.04 13.54
C PHE A 222 -5.99 -12.75 13.08
N MET A 223 -6.00 -13.30 11.87
CA MET A 223 -4.81 -13.92 11.26
C MET A 223 -3.69 -12.90 11.05
N ILE A 224 -3.96 -11.76 10.39
CA ILE A 224 -2.94 -10.71 10.16
C ILE A 224 -2.36 -10.24 11.49
N LYS A 225 -3.20 -10.02 12.50
CA LYS A 225 -2.77 -9.60 13.84
C LYS A 225 -1.90 -10.66 14.52
N ALA A 226 -2.29 -11.93 14.45
CA ALA A 226 -1.52 -13.04 15.02
C ALA A 226 -0.15 -13.18 14.34
N ILE A 227 -0.09 -13.06 13.01
CA ILE A 227 1.15 -13.12 12.23
C ILE A 227 2.06 -11.92 12.56
N ALA A 228 1.49 -10.72 12.65
CA ALA A 228 2.24 -9.51 13.01
C ALA A 228 2.85 -9.64 14.42
N SER A 229 2.05 -10.06 15.41
CA SER A 229 2.52 -10.28 16.78
C SER A 229 3.59 -11.36 16.87
N ALA A 230 3.39 -12.50 16.19
CA ALA A 230 4.37 -13.58 16.16
C ALA A 230 5.66 -13.20 15.42
N THR A 231 5.57 -12.35 14.40
CA THR A 231 6.75 -11.81 13.69
C THR A 231 7.53 -10.86 14.58
N GLN A 232 6.85 -9.96 15.30
CA GLN A 232 7.51 -9.04 16.21
C GLN A 232 8.25 -9.77 17.35
N GLY A 233 7.62 -10.77 17.97
CA GLY A 233 8.27 -11.59 18.99
C GLY A 233 9.47 -12.39 18.46
N GLY A 234 9.44 -12.79 17.19
CA GLY A 234 10.57 -13.42 16.51
C GLY A 234 11.75 -12.47 16.29
N ILE A 235 11.48 -11.22 15.90
CA ILE A 235 12.50 -10.17 15.75
C ILE A 235 13.15 -9.86 17.10
N GLU A 236 12.36 -9.71 18.15
CA GLU A 236 12.86 -9.42 19.51
C GLU A 236 13.74 -10.55 20.05
N SER A 237 13.32 -11.81 19.87
CA SER A 237 14.11 -12.97 20.28
C SER A 237 15.43 -13.09 19.51
N TYR A 238 15.42 -12.72 18.21
CA TYR A 238 16.63 -12.73 17.39
C TYR A 238 17.57 -11.57 17.71
N ALA A 239 17.06 -10.44 18.17
CA ALA A 239 17.88 -9.29 18.58
C ALA A 239 18.84 -9.65 19.72
N GLU A 240 18.42 -10.50 20.68
CA GLU A 240 19.29 -11.02 21.75
C GLU A 240 20.47 -11.84 21.16
N ALA A 241 20.19 -12.73 20.20
CA ALA A 241 21.22 -13.53 19.54
C ALA A 241 22.15 -12.67 18.66
N GLY A 242 21.59 -11.71 17.93
CA GLY A 242 22.31 -10.74 17.11
C GLY A 242 23.27 -9.90 17.95
N GLY A 243 22.83 -9.40 19.10
CA GLY A 243 23.68 -8.64 20.03
C GLY A 243 24.85 -9.46 20.57
N ILE A 244 24.64 -10.75 20.90
CA ILE A 244 25.74 -11.64 21.32
C ILE A 244 26.74 -11.87 20.19
N ALA A 245 26.26 -12.08 18.96
CA ALA A 245 27.12 -12.25 17.80
C ALA A 245 27.92 -10.97 17.50
N GLU A 246 27.27 -9.81 17.55
CA GLU A 246 27.89 -8.50 17.35
C GLU A 246 28.98 -8.21 18.39
N GLU A 247 28.68 -8.40 19.69
CA GLU A 247 29.64 -8.24 20.79
C GLU A 247 30.88 -9.15 20.59
N SER A 248 30.64 -10.40 20.21
CA SER A 248 31.68 -11.42 20.05
C SER A 248 32.56 -11.17 18.82
N LEU A 249 31.97 -10.78 17.69
CA LEU A 249 32.68 -10.55 16.43
C LEU A 249 33.43 -9.21 16.45
N SER A 250 32.82 -8.16 17.02
CA SER A 250 33.46 -6.86 17.20
C SER A 250 34.71 -6.96 18.07
N ASN A 251 34.67 -7.82 19.11
CA ASN A 251 35.78 -8.06 20.03
C ASN A 251 36.50 -9.40 19.81
N ILE A 252 36.59 -9.87 18.57
CA ILE A 252 37.09 -11.23 18.27
C ILE A 252 38.50 -11.49 18.80
N ARG A 253 39.37 -10.47 18.80
CA ARG A 253 40.72 -10.57 19.36
C ARG A 253 40.68 -10.86 20.86
N THR A 254 39.83 -10.16 21.61
CA THR A 254 39.65 -10.37 23.05
C THR A 254 39.09 -11.75 23.36
N VAL A 255 38.07 -12.18 22.61
CA VAL A 255 37.47 -13.52 22.76
C VAL A 255 38.52 -14.62 22.51
N HIS A 256 39.39 -14.44 21.50
CA HIS A 256 40.47 -15.36 21.21
C HIS A 256 41.56 -15.36 22.28
N MET A 257 41.98 -14.19 22.78
CA MET A 257 43.01 -14.07 23.82
C MET A 257 42.61 -14.77 25.13
N PHE A 258 41.33 -14.74 25.49
CA PHE A 258 40.81 -15.45 26.66
C PHE A 258 40.39 -16.90 26.36
N ASN A 259 40.62 -17.41 25.13
CA ASN A 259 40.18 -18.73 24.67
C ASN A 259 38.67 -19.00 24.93
N ALA A 260 37.84 -17.95 24.83
CA ALA A 260 36.42 -17.98 25.18
C ALA A 260 35.50 -18.30 23.99
N MET A 261 36.06 -18.72 22.84
CA MET A 261 35.31 -18.98 21.60
C MET A 261 34.18 -19.99 21.81
N LYS A 262 34.46 -21.10 22.51
CA LYS A 262 33.45 -22.13 22.81
C LYS A 262 32.33 -21.59 23.71
N ARG A 263 32.68 -20.79 24.73
CA ARG A 263 31.73 -20.17 25.64
C ARG A 263 30.79 -19.20 24.92
N MET A 264 31.32 -18.38 24.01
CA MET A 264 30.49 -17.47 23.21
C MET A 264 29.62 -18.23 22.21
N ALA A 265 30.14 -19.30 21.59
CA ALA A 265 29.34 -20.16 20.72
C ALA A 265 28.17 -20.84 21.48
N ASP A 266 28.42 -21.33 22.70
CA ASP A 266 27.37 -21.92 23.55
C ASP A 266 26.34 -20.87 23.98
N LYS A 267 26.77 -19.64 24.31
CA LYS A 267 25.88 -18.50 24.63
C LYS A 267 24.99 -18.14 23.43
N TYR A 268 25.57 -18.08 22.24
CA TYR A 268 24.83 -17.83 20.99
C TYR A 268 23.84 -18.96 20.68
N LYS A 269 24.25 -20.22 20.86
CA LYS A 269 23.37 -21.39 20.69
C LYS A 269 22.17 -21.34 21.64
N ALA A 270 22.38 -20.98 22.90
CA ALA A 270 21.29 -20.86 23.88
C ALA A 270 20.28 -19.76 23.49
N ALA A 271 20.75 -18.61 22.98
CA ALA A 271 19.89 -17.56 22.46
C ALA A 271 19.13 -18.00 21.19
N LEU A 272 19.78 -18.77 20.32
CA LEU A 272 19.14 -19.33 19.12
C LEU A 272 18.03 -20.33 19.47
N THR A 273 18.17 -21.15 20.51
CA THR A 273 17.09 -22.08 20.93
C THR A 273 15.81 -21.33 21.31
N LYS A 274 15.91 -20.16 21.94
CA LYS A 274 14.74 -19.30 22.20
C LYS A 274 14.09 -18.82 20.90
N THR A 275 14.91 -18.39 19.94
CA THR A 275 14.45 -17.97 18.61
C THR A 275 13.77 -19.12 17.86
N GLU A 276 14.32 -20.33 17.93
CA GLU A 276 13.75 -21.52 17.32
C GLU A 276 12.33 -21.80 17.86
N ILE A 277 12.16 -21.79 19.19
CA ILE A 277 10.85 -21.99 19.83
C ILE A 277 9.86 -20.90 19.40
N ALA A 278 10.29 -19.63 19.36
CA ALA A 278 9.47 -18.53 18.87
C ALA A 278 9.08 -18.72 17.39
N GLY A 279 10.02 -19.19 16.57
CA GLY A 279 9.81 -19.51 15.16
C GLY A 279 8.80 -20.65 14.96
N VAL A 280 8.89 -21.72 15.75
CA VAL A 280 7.92 -22.84 15.72
C VAL A 280 6.53 -22.36 16.13
N LYS A 281 6.41 -21.56 17.19
CA LYS A 281 5.13 -20.95 17.60
C LYS A 281 4.55 -20.05 16.52
N LYS A 282 5.39 -19.24 15.85
CA LYS A 282 4.98 -18.42 14.70
C LYS A 282 4.48 -19.31 13.56
N GLY A 283 5.20 -20.37 13.21
CA GLY A 283 4.82 -21.31 12.17
C GLY A 283 3.45 -21.95 12.45
N LEU A 284 3.22 -22.40 13.68
CA LEU A 284 1.92 -22.94 14.10
C LEU A 284 0.80 -21.90 14.04
N ALA A 285 1.06 -20.66 14.50
CA ALA A 285 0.08 -19.58 14.44
C ALA A 285 -0.29 -19.20 12.99
N VAL A 286 0.69 -19.12 12.09
CA VAL A 286 0.47 -18.89 10.65
C VAL A 286 -0.32 -20.04 10.04
N GLY A 287 0.05 -21.30 10.34
CA GLY A 287 -0.62 -22.49 9.82
C GLY A 287 -2.09 -22.59 10.26
N LEU A 288 -2.35 -22.45 11.57
CA LEU A 288 -3.71 -22.46 12.12
C LEU A 288 -4.54 -21.27 11.63
N GLY A 289 -3.94 -20.07 11.52
CA GLY A 289 -4.62 -18.89 10.99
C GLY A 289 -5.02 -19.06 9.51
N THR A 290 -4.09 -19.53 8.68
CA THR A 290 -4.32 -19.77 7.25
C THR A 290 -5.36 -20.87 7.05
N GLY A 291 -5.23 -21.99 7.76
CA GLY A 291 -6.18 -23.10 7.72
C GLY A 291 -7.57 -22.70 8.19
N GLY A 292 -7.66 -21.91 9.28
CA GLY A 292 -8.92 -21.38 9.79
C GLY A 292 -9.62 -20.45 8.79
N MET A 293 -8.87 -19.59 8.11
CA MET A 293 -9.42 -18.73 7.05
C MET A 293 -9.99 -19.56 5.89
N PHE A 294 -9.24 -20.56 5.39
CA PHE A 294 -9.72 -21.44 4.32
C PHE A 294 -10.91 -22.29 4.75
N LEU A 295 -10.97 -22.73 6.00
CA LEU A 295 -12.12 -23.46 6.54
C LEU A 295 -13.41 -22.61 6.44
N VAL A 296 -13.35 -21.35 6.87
CA VAL A 296 -14.49 -20.42 6.77
C VAL A 296 -14.92 -20.25 5.31
N VAL A 297 -13.95 -20.08 4.39
CA VAL A 297 -14.24 -19.95 2.95
C VAL A 297 -14.96 -21.20 2.41
N PHE A 298 -14.46 -22.41 2.71
CA PHE A 298 -15.11 -23.64 2.27
C PHE A 298 -16.49 -23.86 2.91
N CYS A 299 -16.68 -23.45 4.16
CA CYS A 299 -18.01 -23.45 4.78
C CYS A 299 -18.97 -22.51 4.05
N THR A 300 -18.53 -21.31 3.66
CA THR A 300 -19.33 -20.39 2.83
C THR A 300 -19.66 -21.01 1.48
N TYR A 301 -18.72 -21.77 0.88
CA TYR A 301 -18.96 -22.47 -0.37
C TYR A 301 -20.03 -23.56 -0.21
N ALA A 302 -19.94 -24.37 0.85
CA ALA A 302 -20.90 -25.42 1.14
C ALA A 302 -22.31 -24.85 1.37
N VAL A 303 -22.45 -23.81 2.19
CA VAL A 303 -23.74 -23.18 2.47
C VAL A 303 -24.31 -22.49 1.24
N GLY A 304 -23.47 -21.77 0.48
CA GLY A 304 -23.87 -21.10 -0.76
C GLY A 304 -24.43 -22.07 -1.80
N MET A 305 -23.72 -23.18 -2.02
CA MET A 305 -24.15 -24.22 -2.96
C MET A 305 -25.37 -24.98 -2.47
N TYR A 306 -25.45 -25.32 -1.18
CA TYR A 306 -26.62 -26.01 -0.61
C TYR A 306 -27.88 -25.17 -0.72
N TYR A 307 -27.83 -23.89 -0.29
CA TYR A 307 -28.97 -22.99 -0.38
C TYR A 307 -29.35 -22.69 -1.83
N GLY A 308 -28.35 -22.49 -2.71
CA GLY A 308 -28.56 -22.34 -4.14
C GLY A 308 -29.27 -23.55 -4.78
N ALA A 309 -28.85 -24.77 -4.42
CA ALA A 309 -29.47 -26.00 -4.91
C ALA A 309 -30.93 -26.15 -4.43
N VAL A 310 -31.21 -25.85 -3.16
CA VAL A 310 -32.59 -25.86 -2.63
C VAL A 310 -33.47 -24.85 -3.35
N LYS A 311 -32.98 -23.63 -3.59
CA LYS A 311 -33.67 -22.60 -4.39
C LYS A 311 -33.97 -23.08 -5.81
N ILE A 312 -33.00 -23.66 -6.51
CA ILE A 312 -33.20 -24.24 -7.84
C ILE A 312 -34.25 -25.35 -7.80
N SER A 313 -34.19 -26.25 -6.82
CA SER A 313 -35.18 -27.34 -6.72
C SER A 313 -36.60 -26.83 -6.46
N ASN A 314 -36.77 -25.79 -5.64
CA ASN A 314 -38.09 -25.24 -5.37
C ASN A 314 -38.66 -24.48 -6.57
N ASP A 315 -37.83 -23.70 -7.28
CA ASP A 315 -38.27 -22.84 -8.39
C ASP A 315 -38.32 -23.55 -9.77
N GLN A 316 -37.64 -24.69 -9.94
CA GLN A 316 -37.63 -25.44 -11.20
C GLN A 316 -38.34 -26.79 -11.13
N ILE A 317 -38.40 -27.43 -9.95
CA ILE A 317 -39.01 -28.76 -9.79
C ILE A 317 -40.40 -28.67 -9.15
N ASN A 318 -40.60 -27.83 -8.14
CA ASN A 318 -41.85 -27.79 -7.36
C ASN A 318 -42.86 -26.75 -7.89
N ASP A 319 -42.47 -25.47 -8.01
CA ASP A 319 -43.27 -24.41 -8.62
C ASP A 319 -42.57 -23.99 -9.91
N LYS A 320 -43.16 -24.23 -11.09
CA LYS A 320 -42.58 -23.78 -12.38
C LYS A 320 -42.64 -22.26 -12.47
N CYS A 321 -41.69 -21.60 -11.83
CA CYS A 321 -41.54 -20.17 -11.88
C CYS A 321 -41.17 -19.79 -13.33
N THR A 322 -42.07 -19.04 -13.98
CA THR A 322 -41.86 -18.48 -15.32
C THR A 322 -41.82 -16.96 -15.19
N GLY A 323 -40.62 -16.41 -14.95
CA GLY A 323 -40.44 -14.97 -14.75
C GLY A 323 -38.99 -14.54 -14.59
N SER A 324 -38.76 -13.22 -14.56
CA SER A 324 -37.43 -12.59 -14.42
C SER A 324 -36.72 -12.91 -13.10
N HIS A 325 -37.42 -13.46 -12.09
CA HIS A 325 -36.92 -13.67 -10.73
C HIS A 325 -36.60 -15.13 -10.37
N CYS A 326 -36.77 -16.06 -11.32
CA CYS A 326 -36.57 -17.48 -11.03
C CYS A 326 -35.06 -17.80 -10.99
N TYR A 327 -34.66 -18.67 -10.05
CA TYR A 327 -33.28 -19.10 -9.93
C TYR A 327 -32.98 -20.20 -10.97
N ASP A 328 -31.89 -20.02 -11.70
CA ASP A 328 -31.34 -21.00 -12.64
C ASP A 328 -29.92 -21.38 -12.22
N GLY A 329 -29.40 -22.52 -12.69
CA GLY A 329 -28.07 -23.01 -12.36
C GLY A 329 -26.97 -21.98 -12.63
N GLY A 330 -27.02 -21.32 -13.80
CA GLY A 330 -26.08 -20.25 -14.14
C GLY A 330 -26.26 -18.99 -13.31
N ARG A 331 -27.49 -18.63 -12.89
CA ARG A 331 -27.73 -17.46 -12.01
C ARG A 331 -27.18 -17.68 -10.61
N VAL A 332 -27.40 -18.85 -10.03
CA VAL A 332 -26.86 -19.21 -8.71
C VAL A 332 -25.33 -19.17 -8.72
N ILE A 333 -24.71 -19.76 -9.74
CA ILE A 333 -23.26 -19.76 -9.90
C ILE A 333 -22.71 -18.34 -10.13
N THR A 334 -23.42 -17.51 -10.90
CA THR A 334 -23.06 -16.11 -11.12
C THR A 334 -23.07 -15.33 -9.80
N VAL A 335 -24.17 -15.37 -9.04
CA VAL A 335 -24.28 -14.68 -7.74
C VAL A 335 -23.23 -15.17 -6.75
N PHE A 336 -22.99 -16.49 -6.70
CA PHE A 336 -22.01 -17.09 -5.83
C PHE A 336 -20.59 -16.60 -6.11
N PHE A 337 -20.10 -16.73 -7.35
CA PHE A 337 -18.75 -16.31 -7.69
C PHE A 337 -18.60 -14.79 -7.65
N SER A 338 -19.63 -14.01 -8.02
CA SER A 338 -19.57 -12.55 -7.94
C SER A 338 -19.32 -12.07 -6.51
N ILE A 339 -20.01 -12.64 -5.49
CA ILE A 339 -19.79 -12.24 -4.09
C ILE A 339 -18.43 -12.67 -3.59
N VAL A 340 -18.06 -13.93 -3.82
CA VAL A 340 -16.78 -14.47 -3.34
C VAL A 340 -15.60 -13.69 -3.93
N MET A 341 -15.62 -13.43 -5.24
CA MET A 341 -14.56 -12.68 -5.91
C MET A 341 -14.54 -11.21 -5.48
N SER A 342 -15.71 -10.57 -5.27
CA SER A 342 -15.78 -9.22 -4.70
C SER A 342 -15.20 -9.12 -3.28
N SER A 343 -15.52 -10.10 -2.42
CA SER A 343 -14.99 -10.17 -1.06
C SER A 343 -13.47 -10.41 -1.06
N MET A 344 -12.96 -11.22 -1.99
CA MET A 344 -11.51 -11.38 -2.19
C MET A 344 -10.83 -10.10 -2.72
N ALA A 345 -11.46 -9.39 -3.66
CA ALA A 345 -10.96 -8.13 -4.19
C ALA A 345 -10.80 -7.06 -3.10
N LEU A 346 -11.77 -6.97 -2.17
CA LEU A 346 -11.66 -6.13 -0.97
C LEU A 346 -10.42 -6.48 -0.14
N GLY A 347 -10.12 -7.77 0.03
CA GLY A 347 -8.90 -8.23 0.71
C GLY A 347 -7.61 -7.79 0.00
N GLN A 348 -7.59 -7.84 -1.34
CA GLN A 348 -6.44 -7.41 -2.15
C GLN A 348 -6.28 -5.88 -2.24
N ALA A 349 -7.32 -5.11 -1.92
CA ALA A 349 -7.22 -3.65 -1.80
C ALA A 349 -6.38 -3.21 -0.57
N GLY A 350 -6.22 -4.07 0.44
CA GLY A 350 -5.48 -3.79 1.68
C GLY A 350 -4.03 -3.36 1.45
N PRO A 351 -3.19 -4.18 0.78
CA PRO A 351 -1.81 -3.82 0.45
C PRO A 351 -1.68 -2.53 -0.38
N SER A 352 -2.61 -2.24 -1.28
CA SER A 352 -2.63 -1.00 -2.05
C SER A 352 -2.91 0.22 -1.17
N ALA A 353 -3.84 0.10 -0.22
CA ALA A 353 -4.09 1.15 0.76
C ALA A 353 -2.88 1.35 1.69
N GLN A 354 -2.23 0.27 2.13
CA GLN A 354 -1.04 0.35 2.97
C GLN A 354 0.12 1.08 2.27
N ALA A 355 0.38 0.77 0.99
CA ALA A 355 1.40 1.47 0.21
C ALA A 355 1.12 2.97 0.09
N MET A 356 -0.16 3.34 -0.08
CA MET A 356 -0.59 4.73 -0.13
C MET A 356 -0.39 5.44 1.22
N PHE A 357 -0.71 4.79 2.35
CA PHE A 357 -0.45 5.34 3.68
C PHE A 357 1.05 5.52 3.95
N ALA A 358 1.88 4.54 3.57
CA ALA A 358 3.33 4.64 3.68
C ALA A 358 3.89 5.81 2.85
N ALA A 359 3.41 6.00 1.61
CA ALA A 359 3.78 7.14 0.78
C ALA A 359 3.37 8.48 1.39
N ARG A 360 2.17 8.59 1.96
CA ARG A 360 1.70 9.82 2.63
C ARG A 360 2.49 10.18 3.89
N SER A 361 2.92 9.17 4.65
CA SER A 361 3.79 9.34 5.80
C SER A 361 5.18 9.77 5.36
N ALA A 362 5.78 9.09 4.38
CA ALA A 362 7.09 9.41 3.83
C ALA A 362 7.13 10.81 3.19
N ALA A 363 6.04 11.22 2.54
CA ALA A 363 5.95 12.54 1.93
C ALA A 363 5.91 13.69 2.96
N HIS A 364 5.51 13.44 4.21
CA HIS A 364 5.44 14.48 5.23
C HIS A 364 6.79 15.13 5.47
N ASP A 365 7.79 14.33 5.82
CA ASP A 365 9.16 14.79 6.05
C ASP A 365 9.75 15.49 4.83
N VAL A 366 9.40 15.03 3.62
CA VAL A 366 9.88 15.60 2.36
C VAL A 366 9.26 16.97 2.10
N PHE A 367 7.93 17.10 2.23
CA PHE A 367 7.25 18.37 2.04
C PHE A 367 7.60 19.38 3.12
N GLU A 368 7.77 18.94 4.37
CA GLU A 368 8.26 19.79 5.47
C GLU A 368 9.65 20.37 5.14
N LEU A 369 10.56 19.56 4.60
CA LEU A 369 11.88 20.07 4.21
C LEU A 369 11.84 20.97 2.98
N ILE A 370 10.96 20.70 2.02
CA ILE A 370 10.81 21.52 0.81
C ILE A 370 10.19 22.89 1.14
N GLU A 371 9.24 22.93 2.08
CA GLU A 371 8.54 24.16 2.50
C GLU A 371 9.33 24.96 3.55
N ARG A 372 10.34 24.37 4.17
CA ARG A 372 11.23 25.05 5.11
C ARG A 372 12.11 26.06 4.39
N GLU A 373 11.91 27.34 4.70
CA GLU A 373 12.84 28.41 4.31
C GLU A 373 14.10 28.36 5.18
N SER A 374 15.28 28.37 4.55
CA SER A 374 16.55 28.47 5.28
C SER A 374 16.74 29.88 5.79
N GLN A 375 17.18 30.00 7.04
CA GLN A 375 17.49 31.31 7.64
C GLN A 375 18.72 31.97 6.98
N ILE A 376 19.62 31.17 6.40
CA ILE A 376 20.81 31.62 5.68
C ILE A 376 20.80 31.00 4.28
N ASP A 377 20.02 31.59 3.38
CA ASP A 377 19.93 31.11 2.00
C ASP A 377 21.09 31.63 1.15
N ALA A 378 22.10 30.78 0.94
CA ALA A 378 23.26 31.07 0.09
C ALA A 378 22.93 31.19 -1.41
N SER A 379 21.73 30.78 -1.84
CA SER A 379 21.29 30.82 -3.23
C SER A 379 20.42 32.05 -3.57
N SER A 380 20.09 32.88 -2.59
CA SER A 380 19.31 34.11 -2.80
C SER A 380 20.22 35.23 -3.31
N ASP A 381 20.08 35.56 -4.59
CA ASP A 381 20.83 36.66 -5.22
C ASP A 381 20.23 38.05 -4.94
N ASP A 382 19.00 38.09 -4.44
CA ASP A 382 18.18 39.29 -4.24
C ASP A 382 18.26 39.84 -2.81
N ALA A 383 18.77 39.04 -1.86
CA ALA A 383 18.91 39.43 -0.46
C ALA A 383 20.37 39.80 -0.14
N GLY A 384 20.62 41.09 0.08
CA GLY A 384 21.92 41.61 0.54
C GLY A 384 22.51 42.73 -0.32
N VAL A 385 23.62 43.31 0.13
CA VAL A 385 24.32 44.39 -0.59
C VAL A 385 25.51 43.82 -1.35
N LYS A 386 25.44 43.82 -2.68
CA LYS A 386 26.59 43.48 -3.55
C LYS A 386 27.51 44.70 -3.67
N LEU A 387 28.64 44.67 -2.96
CA LEU A 387 29.61 45.75 -2.96
C LEU A 387 30.47 45.72 -4.25
N PRO A 388 30.67 46.85 -4.95
CA PRO A 388 31.45 46.89 -6.19
C PRO A 388 32.97 46.74 -5.97
N ALA A 389 33.47 47.08 -4.77
CA ALA A 389 34.87 46.91 -4.40
C ALA A 389 34.97 46.62 -2.90
N VAL A 390 35.77 45.63 -2.52
CA VAL A 390 35.96 45.18 -1.13
C VAL A 390 37.40 45.48 -0.71
N ARG A 391 37.59 46.28 0.35
CA ARG A 391 38.92 46.61 0.91
C ARG A 391 39.47 45.57 1.90
N GLY A 392 38.61 44.70 2.42
CA GLY A 392 39.01 43.60 3.32
C GLY A 392 39.17 43.96 4.80
N GLU A 393 38.60 45.07 5.26
CA GLU A 393 38.60 45.44 6.68
C GLU A 393 37.53 44.65 7.45
N ILE A 394 37.94 43.80 8.39
CA ILE A 394 37.07 42.89 9.16
C ILE A 394 37.09 43.31 10.63
N SER A 395 35.91 43.47 11.25
CA SER A 395 35.76 43.79 12.67
C SER A 395 34.75 42.82 13.30
N LEU A 396 35.13 42.22 14.43
CA LEU A 396 34.30 41.33 15.24
C LEU A 396 33.93 42.10 16.51
N GLN A 397 32.64 42.29 16.81
CA GLN A 397 32.18 43.13 17.93
C GLN A 397 31.19 42.34 18.79
N ASN A 398 31.53 42.10 20.06
CA ASN A 398 30.68 41.44 21.07
C ASN A 398 30.00 40.14 20.60
N ILE A 399 30.74 39.24 19.98
CA ILE A 399 30.20 37.97 19.47
C ILE A 399 30.20 36.90 20.57
N SER A 400 29.06 36.24 20.74
CA SER A 400 28.91 34.96 21.44
C SER A 400 28.34 33.95 20.43
N PHE A 401 28.87 32.74 20.36
CA PHE A 401 28.46 31.70 19.40
C PHE A 401 28.30 30.35 20.08
#